data_AF-A0A3Q8RR38-F1
#
_entry.id   AF-A0A3Q8RR38-F1
#
_cell.length_a   1.000
_cell.length_b   1.000
_cell.length_c   1.000
_cell.angle_alpha   90.00
_cell.angle_beta   90.00
_cell.angle_gamma   90.00
#
_symmetry.space_group_name_H-M   'P 1'
#
loop_
_entity.id
_entity.type
_entity.pdbx_description
1 polymer ?
#
loop_
_entity_poly.entity_id
_entity_poly.type
_entity_poly.pdbx_seq_one_letter_code
_entity_poly.pdbx_strand_id
1 'polypeptide(L)' 'MKKSILNLGKPLNRVKQLQINGGKEQCDNHYQCGNGYCCNTAGWCQLFGDQGSTGYLCDGSII' A
#
# COMPACT_ATOMS: atom_id res chain seq x y z
N MET A 1 23.32 -0.77 10.33
CA MET A 1 22.71 -2.00 9.76
C MET A 1 22.25 -1.70 8.34
N LYS A 2 22.85 -2.32 7.33
CA LYS A 2 22.50 -2.09 5.92
C LYS A 2 21.13 -2.72 5.63
N LYS A 3 20.07 -1.91 5.52
CA LYS A 3 18.81 -2.38 4.95
C LYS A 3 19.05 -2.65 3.47
N SER A 4 19.08 -3.92 3.07
CA SER A 4 19.27 -4.31 1.68
C SER A 4 18.06 -3.84 0.88
N ILE A 5 18.29 -2.86 0.00
CA ILE A 5 17.30 -2.26 -0.89
C ILE A 5 16.96 -3.32 -1.94
N LEU A 6 15.73 -3.84 -1.87
CA LEU A 6 15.00 -4.59 -2.90
C LEU A 6 15.73 -5.78 -3.55
N ASN A 7 15.00 -6.89 -3.68
CA ASN A 7 15.38 -8.02 -4.54
C ASN A 7 15.37 -7.59 -6.02
N LEU A 8 16.33 -6.76 -6.44
CA LEU A 8 16.49 -6.17 -7.78
C LEU A 8 16.93 -7.20 -8.85
N GLY A 9 16.51 -8.46 -8.74
CA GLY A 9 16.87 -9.50 -9.71
C GLY A 9 16.04 -10.77 -9.66
N LYS A 10 15.13 -10.94 -8.70
CA LYS A 10 14.19 -12.07 -8.67
C LYS A 10 12.80 -11.55 -8.32
N PRO A 11 11.76 -11.79 -9.15
CA PRO A 11 10.41 -11.42 -8.77
C PRO A 11 10.07 -12.11 -7.45
N LEU A 12 9.62 -11.33 -6.47
CA LEU A 12 9.13 -11.88 -5.22
C LEU A 12 7.89 -12.71 -5.53
N ASN A 13 7.80 -13.90 -4.93
CA ASN A 13 6.54 -14.63 -4.98
C ASN A 13 5.48 -13.86 -4.17
N ARG A 14 4.21 -14.02 -4.54
CA ARG A 14 3.08 -13.28 -3.94
C ARG A 14 3.06 -13.35 -2.41
N VAL A 15 3.41 -14.50 -1.84
CA VAL A 15 3.45 -14.72 -0.37
C VAL A 15 4.48 -13.82 0.31
N LYS A 16 5.70 -13.73 -0.23
CA LYS A 16 6.76 -12.86 0.32
C LYS A 16 6.41 -11.39 0.15
N GLN A 17 5.78 -11.02 -0.97
CA GLN A 17 5.35 -9.66 -1.20
C GLN A 17 4.26 -9.24 -0.18
N LEU A 18 3.30 -10.12 0.11
CA LEU A 18 2.29 -9.89 1.15
C LEU A 18 2.93 -9.75 2.54
N GLN A 19 3.91 -10.58 2.90
CA GLN A 19 4.61 -10.46 4.19
C GLN A 19 5.34 -9.12 4.33
N ILE A 20 6.02 -8.65 3.28
CA ILE A 20 6.73 -7.36 3.30
C ILE A 20 5.74 -6.20 3.42
N ASN A 21 4.62 -6.26 2.71
CA ASN A 21 3.62 -5.20 2.70
C ASN A 21 2.64 -5.29 3.89
N GLY A 22 2.89 -6.19 4.85
CA GLY A 22 2.03 -6.37 6.03
C GLY A 22 0.61 -6.85 5.70
N GLY A 23 0.43 -7.54 4.58
CA GLY A 23 -0.87 -8.01 4.08
C GLY A 23 -1.76 -6.91 3.50
N LYS A 24 -1.24 -5.69 3.32
CA LYS A 24 -2.00 -4.57 2.78
C LYS A 24 -2.12 -4.66 1.26
N GLU A 25 -3.34 -4.46 0.76
CA GLU A 25 -3.61 -4.36 -0.67
C GLU A 25 -2.94 -3.12 -1.24
N GLN A 26 -1.99 -3.31 -2.16
CA GLN A 26 -1.22 -2.21 -2.74
C GLN A 26 -2.02 -1.52 -3.84
N CYS A 27 -1.80 -0.23 -3.98
CA CYS A 27 -2.40 0.61 -5.01
C CYS A 27 -1.44 1.73 -5.40
N ASP A 28 -1.60 2.20 -6.64
CA ASP A 28 -0.98 3.39 -7.21
C ASP A 28 -1.98 4.57 -7.21
N ASN A 29 -3.28 4.28 -7.33
CA ASN A 29 -4.35 5.27 -7.27
C ASN A 29 -5.64 4.74 -6.64
N HIS A 30 -6.55 5.66 -6.32
CA HIS A 30 -7.81 5.36 -5.64
C HIS A 30 -8.69 4.36 -6.41
N TYR A 31 -8.69 4.37 -7.75
CA TYR A 31 -9.57 3.49 -8.54
C TYR A 31 -9.24 2.00 -8.40
N GLN A 32 -8.06 1.65 -7.87
CA GLN A 32 -7.68 0.27 -7.57
C GLN A 32 -8.26 -0.22 -6.23
N CYS A 33 -8.67 0.70 -5.36
CA CYS A 33 -9.26 0.40 -4.06
C CYS A 33 -10.78 0.46 -4.21
N GLY A 34 -11.47 -0.66 -4.06
CA GLY A 34 -12.92 -0.77 -4.30
C GLY A 34 -13.79 0.27 -3.57
N ASN A 35 -15.10 0.28 -3.87
CA ASN A 35 -16.04 1.28 -3.34
C ASN A 35 -15.91 1.50 -1.81
N GLY A 36 -15.73 2.76 -1.41
CA GLY A 36 -15.58 3.15 0.01
C GLY A 36 -14.14 3.11 0.54
N TYR A 37 -13.17 2.72 -0.29
CA TYR A 37 -11.75 2.71 0.01
C TYR A 37 -10.99 3.64 -0.92
N CYS A 38 -9.88 4.20 -0.48
CA CYS A 38 -8.95 4.93 -1.34
C CYS A 38 -7.52 4.44 -1.20
N CYS A 39 -6.69 4.87 -2.15
CA CYS A 39 -5.26 4.70 -2.04
C CYS A 39 -4.72 5.80 -1.13
N ASN A 40 -4.05 5.41 -0.05
CA ASN A 40 -3.44 6.39 0.84
C ASN A 40 -2.08 6.86 0.30
N THR A 41 -1.53 7.89 0.93
CA THR A 41 -0.24 8.49 0.53
C THR A 41 0.98 7.58 0.67
N ALA A 42 0.80 6.37 1.18
CA ALA A 42 1.85 5.36 1.30
C ALA A 42 1.65 4.14 0.39
N GLY A 43 0.63 4.15 -0.49
CA GLY A 43 0.47 3.18 -1.58
C GLY A 43 -0.30 1.91 -1.22
N TRP A 44 -1.26 1.99 -0.28
CA TRP A 44 -2.18 0.88 -0.04
C TRP A 44 -3.62 1.33 0.20
N CYS A 45 -4.55 0.41 -0.04
CA CYS A 45 -5.97 0.63 0.13
C CYS A 45 -6.36 0.68 1.61
N GLN A 46 -7.11 1.72 1.97
CA GLN A 46 -7.75 1.86 3.28
C GLN A 46 -9.07 2.62 3.17
N LEU A 47 -9.84 2.69 4.25
CA LEU A 47 -11.14 3.36 4.26
C LEU A 47 -10.99 4.88 4.03
N PHE A 48 -11.95 5.47 3.33
CA PHE A 48 -12.02 6.92 3.17
C PHE A 48 -12.07 7.65 4.52
N GLY A 49 -11.30 8.72 4.65
CA GLY A 49 -11.19 9.52 5.87
C GLY A 49 -10.39 8.85 6.99
N ASP A 50 -9.95 7.59 6.80
CA ASP A 50 -9.08 6.92 7.76
C ASP A 50 -7.64 7.45 7.64
N GLN A 51 -7.04 7.73 8.79
CA GLN A 51 -5.61 8.01 8.91
C GLN A 51 -4.84 6.78 9.42
N GLY A 52 -5.57 5.75 9.86
CA GLY A 52 -5.05 4.54 10.48
C GLY A 52 -4.15 4.85 11.69
N SER A 53 -3.38 3.86 12.11
CA SER A 53 -2.31 4.05 13.12
C SER A 53 -1.04 4.68 12.56
N THR A 54 -0.98 4.86 11.24
CA THR A 54 0.21 5.31 10.50
C THR A 54 0.18 6.80 10.17
N GLY A 55 -0.98 7.46 10.30
CA GLY A 55 -1.16 8.88 9.97
C GLY A 55 -1.22 9.19 8.47
N TYR A 56 -1.34 8.18 7.62
CA TYR A 56 -1.44 8.38 6.18
C TYR A 56 -2.87 8.67 5.81
N LEU A 57 -3.12 9.83 5.22
CA LEU A 57 -4.45 10.25 4.79
C LEU A 57 -4.91 9.44 3.59
N CYS A 58 -6.18 9.08 3.61
CA CYS A 58 -6.90 8.53 2.47
C CYS A 58 -8.13 9.40 2.22
N ASP A 59 -8.00 10.34 1.30
CA ASP A 59 -9.01 11.33 0.93
C ASP A 59 -9.40 11.27 -0.55
N GLY A 60 -8.85 10.31 -1.31
CA GLY A 60 -9.12 10.17 -2.75
C GLY A 60 -8.37 11.17 -3.63
N SER A 61 -7.40 11.92 -3.08
CA SER A 61 -6.56 12.84 -3.85
C SER A 61 -5.58 12.15 -4.81
N ILE A 62 -5.30 10.85 -4.60
CA ILE A 62 -4.41 10.06 -5.44
C ILE A 62 -5.22 9.41 -6.57
N ILE A 63 -5.03 9.93 -7.79
CA ILE A 63 -5.77 9.62 -9.02
C ILE A 63 -4.80 9.08 -10.07
#